data_AF-A0A1Y4DX04-F1
#
_entry.id   AF-A0A1Y4DX04-F1
#
_cell.length_a   1.000
_cell.length_b   1.000
_cell.length_c   1.000
_cell.angle_alpha   90.00
_cell.angle_beta   90.00
_cell.angle_gamma   90.00
#
_symmetry.space_group_name_H-M   'P 1'
#
loop_
_entity.id
_entity.type
_entity.pdbx_description
1 polymer ?
#
loop_
_entity_poly.entity_id
_entity_poly.type
_entity_poly.pdbx_seq_one_letter_code
_entity_poly.pdbx_strand_id
1 'polypeptide(L)'
;MLTVVVGPPCAGKSTYVRAHARDGDVTVDYDAIARALGSRRDHEAPRAVADTASRARDAAVSRVMAKRWPAWVIHSRPSADQIAAYRDAGARLVLMDPGIDECLRRCAEDSRPPGTEARIRDWYERPPQLAADWSIQ
;
A
#
# COMPACT_ATOMS: atom_id res chain seq x y z
N MET A 1 7.63 -12.86 9.27
CA MET A 1 7.48 -13.01 7.80
C MET A 1 7.10 -11.65 7.23
N LEU A 2 7.69 -11.25 6.10
CA LEU A 2 7.31 -10.04 5.37
C LEU A 2 6.07 -10.31 4.52
N THR A 3 5.02 -9.50 4.66
CA THR A 3 3.80 -9.54 3.83
C THR A 3 3.60 -8.21 3.14
N VAL A 4 3.40 -8.23 1.82
CA VAL A 4 3.14 -7.04 1.01
C VAL A 4 1.70 -7.11 0.50
N VAL A 5 0.89 -6.12 0.87
CA VAL A 5 -0.52 -6.00 0.50
C VAL A 5 -0.64 -5.00 -0.65
N VAL A 6 -1.12 -5.49 -1.79
CA VAL A 6 -1.29 -4.76 -3.05
C VAL A 6 -2.76 -4.66 -3.39
N GLY A 7 -3.15 -3.58 -4.06
CA GLY A 7 -4.56 -3.37 -4.45
C GLY A 7 -4.91 -1.90 -4.66
N PRO A 8 -6.06 -1.62 -5.30
CA PRO A 8 -6.47 -0.26 -5.63
C PRO A 8 -6.72 0.58 -4.37
N PRO A 9 -6.72 1.92 -4.49
CA PRO A 9 -7.27 2.77 -3.43
C PRO A 9 -8.67 2.29 -3.02
N CYS A 10 -9.03 2.44 -1.74
CA CYS A 10 -10.31 1.97 -1.18
C CYS A 10 -10.54 0.44 -1.17
N ALA A 11 -9.57 -0.38 -1.58
CA ALA A 11 -9.70 -1.84 -1.54
C ALA A 11 -9.82 -2.44 -0.12
N GLY A 12 -9.44 -1.70 0.93
CA GLY A 12 -9.49 -2.16 2.33
C GLY A 12 -8.13 -2.57 2.92
N LYS A 13 -7.02 -2.32 2.20
CA LYS A 13 -5.66 -2.76 2.56
C LYS A 13 -5.25 -2.41 4.00
N SER A 14 -5.46 -1.16 4.42
CA SER A 14 -5.08 -0.70 5.76
C SER A 14 -5.93 -1.37 6.85
N THR A 15 -7.19 -1.68 6.57
CA THR A 15 -8.06 -2.44 7.49
C THR A 15 -7.59 -3.89 7.59
N TYR A 16 -7.27 -4.52 6.47
CA TYR A 16 -6.72 -5.88 6.46
C TYR A 16 -5.40 -5.98 7.22
N VAL A 17 -4.45 -5.06 7.00
CA VAL A 17 -3.19 -5.04 7.73
C VAL A 17 -3.42 -4.86 9.24
N ARG A 18 -4.27 -3.91 9.65
CA ARG A 18 -4.58 -3.70 11.08
C ARG A 18 -5.20 -4.94 11.75
N ALA A 19 -5.97 -5.73 11.02
CA ALA A 19 -6.60 -6.94 11.55
C ALA A 19 -5.65 -8.14 11.66
N HIS A 20 -4.57 -8.18 10.89
CA HIS A 20 -3.66 -9.33 10.81
C HIS A 20 -2.27 -9.07 11.41
N ALA A 21 -1.84 -7.81 11.46
CA ALA A 21 -0.57 -7.43 12.08
C ALA A 21 -0.62 -7.64 13.60
N ARG A 22 0.47 -8.17 14.16
CA ARG A 22 0.63 -8.39 15.59
C ARG A 22 1.44 -7.28 16.21
N ASP A 23 1.36 -7.15 17.53
CA ASP A 23 2.28 -6.27 18.26
C ASP A 23 3.73 -6.68 17.99
N GLY A 24 4.59 -5.69 17.76
CA GLY A 24 5.98 -5.89 17.34
C GLY A 24 6.21 -6.11 15.83
N ASP A 25 5.17 -6.30 15.00
CA ASP A 25 5.33 -6.31 13.54
C ASP A 25 5.56 -4.89 13.01
N VAL A 26 6.54 -4.72 12.11
CA VAL A 26 6.75 -3.42 11.46
C VAL A 26 5.65 -3.19 10.42
N THR A 27 4.84 -2.15 10.59
CA THR A 27 3.84 -1.75 9.58
C THR A 27 4.32 -0.54 8.79
N VAL A 28 4.41 -0.68 7.47
CA VAL A 28 4.84 0.37 6.54
C VAL A 28 3.66 0.77 5.65
N ASP A 29 3.03 1.88 6.00
CA ASP A 29 1.93 2.51 5.27
C ASP A 29 2.30 3.96 4.93
N TYR A 30 2.32 4.30 3.64
CA TYR A 30 2.65 5.65 3.17
C TYR A 30 1.73 6.70 3.80
N ASP A 31 0.42 6.44 3.84
CA ASP A 31 -0.54 7.42 4.33
C ASP A 31 -0.34 7.65 5.84
N ALA A 32 -0.01 6.60 6.60
CA ALA A 32 0.32 6.72 8.01
C ALA A 32 1.62 7.50 8.25
N ILE A 33 2.66 7.23 7.46
CA ILE A 33 3.94 7.95 7.52
C ILE A 33 3.74 9.43 7.17
N ALA A 34 3.02 9.73 6.09
CA ALA A 34 2.74 11.11 5.67
C ALA A 34 1.95 11.87 6.75
N ARG A 35 0.96 11.24 7.38
CA ARG A 35 0.23 11.83 8.52
C ARG A 35 1.16 12.11 9.71
N ALA A 36 2.01 11.16 10.08
CA ALA A 36 2.98 11.36 11.17
C ALA A 36 3.97 12.50 10.90
N LEU A 37 4.29 12.75 9.63
CA LEU A 37 5.17 13.82 9.17
C LEU A 37 4.46 15.16 8.92
N GLY A 38 3.17 15.28 9.27
CA GLY A 38 2.45 16.56 9.25
C GLY A 38 1.46 16.76 8.10
N SER A 39 1.10 15.71 7.36
CA SER A 39 0.00 15.79 6.39
C SER A 39 -1.34 15.93 7.12
N ARG A 40 -1.90 17.15 7.15
CA ARG A 40 -3.19 17.47 7.80
C ARG A 40 -4.41 17.15 6.94
N ARG A 41 -4.23 16.88 5.64
CA ARG A 41 -5.26 16.40 4.72
C ARG A 41 -4.72 15.18 3.98
N ASP A 42 -5.60 14.24 3.64
CA ASP A 42 -5.27 13.15 2.74
C ASP A 42 -4.97 13.77 1.34
N HIS A 43 -3.70 13.74 0.93
CA HIS A 43 -3.19 14.00 -0.43
C HIS A 43 -2.82 15.44 -0.87
N GLU A 44 -2.89 16.45 0.01
CA GLU A 44 -2.17 17.73 -0.18
C GLU A 44 -1.02 17.84 0.83
N ALA A 45 -0.31 16.73 1.04
CA ALA A 45 0.95 16.80 1.76
C ALA A 45 1.82 17.84 1.04
N PRO A 46 2.28 18.92 1.71
CA PRO A 46 3.23 19.84 1.10
C PRO A 46 4.38 19.05 0.48
N ARG A 47 4.95 19.50 -0.63
CA ARG A 47 6.00 18.77 -1.36
C ARG A 47 7.08 18.20 -0.43
N ALA A 48 7.47 18.96 0.59
CA ALA A 48 8.43 18.53 1.61
C ALA A 48 7.95 17.30 2.41
N VAL A 49 6.69 17.26 2.84
CA VAL A 49 6.09 16.12 3.56
C VAL A 49 5.99 14.91 2.63
N ALA A 50 5.54 15.10 1.40
CA ALA A 50 5.39 14.01 0.43
C ALA A 50 6.74 13.36 0.09
N ASP A 51 7.79 14.17 -0.16
CA ASP A 51 9.15 13.69 -0.41
C ASP A 51 9.73 12.98 0.82
N THR A 52 9.63 13.59 2.00
CA THR A 52 10.12 12.99 3.25
C THR A 52 9.41 11.66 3.54
N ALA A 53 8.09 11.59 3.34
CA ALA A 53 7.31 10.38 3.53
C ALA A 53 7.71 9.27 2.55
N SER A 54 7.98 9.61 1.29
CA SER A 54 8.47 8.66 0.29
C SER A 54 9.82 8.08 0.71
N ARG A 55 10.77 8.95 1.10
CA ARG A 55 12.10 8.52 1.54
C ARG A 55 12.06 7.67 2.81
N ALA A 56 11.22 8.06 3.79
CA ALA A 56 11.03 7.30 5.02
C ALA A 56 10.46 5.91 4.74
N ARG A 57 9.45 5.82 3.84
CA ARG A 57 8.87 4.55 3.39
C ARG A 57 9.92 3.67 2.72
N ASP A 58 10.67 4.21 1.77
CA ASP A 58 11.67 3.43 1.02
C ASP A 58 12.77 2.89 1.96
N ALA A 59 13.22 3.70 2.92
CA ALA A 59 14.17 3.29 3.93
C ALA A 59 13.61 2.18 4.84
N ALA A 60 12.34 2.31 5.28
CA ALA A 60 11.67 1.31 6.10
C ALA A 60 11.52 -0.02 5.36
N VAL A 61 11.03 0.01 4.12
CA VAL A 61 10.91 -1.18 3.25
C VAL A 61 12.28 -1.85 3.05
N SER A 62 13.31 -1.07 2.69
CA SER A 62 14.67 -1.59 2.50
C SER A 62 15.19 -2.26 3.75
N ARG A 63 14.94 -1.67 4.93
CA ARG A 63 15.40 -2.21 6.21
C ARG A 63 14.72 -3.54 6.56
N VAL A 64 13.39 -3.63 6.41
CA VAL A 64 12.66 -4.87 6.73
C VAL A 64 13.00 -6.00 5.77
N MET A 65 13.22 -5.70 4.49
CA MET A 65 13.68 -6.71 3.50
C MET A 65 15.09 -7.21 3.84
N ALA A 66 16.04 -6.30 4.09
CA ALA A 66 17.43 -6.67 4.38
C ALA A 66 17.57 -7.47 5.69
N LYS A 67 16.74 -7.18 6.70
CA LYS A 67 16.77 -7.89 7.99
C LYS A 67 15.82 -9.08 8.06
N ARG A 68 14.96 -9.27 7.06
CA ARG A 68 13.90 -10.30 7.04
C ARG A 68 13.02 -10.27 8.28
N TRP A 69 12.77 -9.08 8.82
CA TRP A 69 11.92 -8.92 9.99
C TRP A 69 10.45 -9.17 9.66
N PRO A 70 9.63 -9.61 10.63
CA PRO A 70 8.18 -9.61 10.50
C PRO A 70 7.68 -8.20 10.19
N ALA A 71 6.98 -8.06 9.07
CA ALA A 71 6.55 -6.76 8.59
C ALA A 71 5.36 -6.85 7.65
N TRP A 72 4.59 -5.77 7.59
CA TRP A 72 3.48 -5.55 6.69
C TRP A 72 3.73 -4.29 5.87
N VAL A 73 3.72 -4.41 4.55
CA VAL A 73 3.93 -3.29 3.63
C VAL A 73 2.67 -3.08 2.81
N ILE A 74 2.11 -1.87 2.84
CA ILE A 74 1.04 -1.49 1.93
C ILE A 74 1.67 -0.86 0.69
N HIS A 75 1.40 -1.44 -0.47
CA HIS A 75 1.87 -0.92 -1.75
C HIS A 75 0.77 -1.01 -2.81
N SER A 76 0.07 0.11 -3.06
CA SER A 76 -1.09 0.09 -3.96
C SER A 76 -0.75 -0.39 -5.38
N ARG A 77 0.31 0.15 -5.99
CA ARG A 77 0.76 -0.25 -7.34
C ARG A 77 2.28 -0.35 -7.43
N PRO A 78 2.89 -1.49 -7.04
CA PRO A 78 4.32 -1.72 -7.21
C PRO A 78 4.70 -1.87 -8.68
N SER A 79 5.91 -1.47 -9.05
CA SER A 79 6.52 -1.77 -10.35
C SER A 79 6.93 -3.25 -10.43
N ALA A 80 7.22 -3.73 -11.64
CA ALA A 80 7.74 -5.09 -11.83
C ALA A 80 9.03 -5.35 -11.03
N ASP A 81 9.96 -4.38 -11.01
CA ASP A 81 11.21 -4.47 -10.23
C ASP A 81 10.95 -4.55 -8.73
N GLN A 82 9.98 -3.79 -8.22
CA GLN A 82 9.60 -3.84 -6.80
C GLN A 82 8.97 -5.20 -6.45
N ILE A 83 8.14 -5.76 -7.33
CA ILE A 83 7.57 -7.10 -7.16
C ILE A 83 8.70 -8.14 -7.13
N ALA A 84 9.67 -8.06 -8.05
CA ALA A 84 10.83 -8.96 -8.07
C ALA A 84 11.64 -8.85 -6.77
N ALA A 85 11.95 -7.63 -6.33
CA ALA A 85 12.66 -7.40 -5.06
C ALA A 85 11.93 -7.97 -3.85
N TYR A 86 10.59 -7.86 -3.80
CA TYR A 86 9.79 -8.48 -2.75
C TYR A 86 9.86 -10.00 -2.77
N ARG A 87 9.82 -10.61 -3.96
CA ARG A 87 9.96 -12.07 -4.12
C ARG A 87 11.34 -12.54 -3.69
N ASP A 88 12.40 -11.86 -4.10
CA ASP A 88 13.78 -12.17 -3.71
C ASP A 88 13.99 -12.06 -2.19
N ALA A 89 13.27 -11.13 -1.55
CA ALA A 89 13.23 -11.00 -0.09
C ALA A 89 12.40 -12.09 0.61
N GLY A 90 11.73 -12.99 -0.13
CA GLY A 90 10.85 -14.03 0.41
C GLY A 90 9.52 -13.48 0.95
N ALA A 91 9.05 -12.35 0.42
CA ALA A 91 7.80 -11.75 0.86
C ALA A 91 6.58 -12.56 0.41
N ARG A 92 5.58 -12.67 1.28
CA ARG A 92 4.23 -13.10 0.89
C ARG A 92 3.52 -11.92 0.23
N LEU A 93 3.07 -12.11 -1.00
CA LEU A 93 2.32 -11.11 -1.76
C LEU A 93 0.81 -11.40 -1.64
N VAL A 94 0.04 -10.37 -1.26
CA VAL A 94 -1.42 -10.45 -1.09
C VAL A 94 -2.08 -9.43 -1.98
N LEU A 95 -2.94 -9.88 -2.89
CA LEU A 95 -3.78 -9.00 -3.70
C LEU A 95 -5.11 -8.82 -3.01
N MET A 96 -5.47 -7.57 -2.76
CA MET A 96 -6.79 -7.18 -2.29
C MET A 96 -7.52 -6.46 -3.40
N ASP A 97 -8.52 -7.11 -3.98
CA ASP A 97 -9.29 -6.58 -5.09
C ASP A 97 -10.79 -6.90 -4.90
N PRO A 98 -11.55 -5.99 -4.30
CA PRO A 98 -12.99 -6.17 -4.14
C PRO A 98 -13.80 -5.78 -5.39
N GLY A 99 -13.13 -5.40 -6.48
CA GLY A 99 -13.76 -4.87 -7.69
C GLY A 99 -13.89 -3.34 -7.70
N ILE A 100 -13.95 -2.78 -8.91
CA ILE A 100 -13.96 -1.33 -9.15
C ILE A 100 -15.19 -0.65 -8.54
N ASP A 101 -16.37 -1.27 -8.68
CA ASP A 101 -17.63 -0.70 -8.20
C ASP A 101 -17.61 -0.56 -6.67
N GLU A 102 -17.08 -1.55 -5.96
CA GLU A 102 -16.94 -1.51 -4.51
C GLU A 102 -15.92 -0.45 -4.07
N CYS A 103 -14.81 -0.32 -4.81
CA CYS A 103 -13.83 0.73 -4.53
C CYS A 103 -14.42 2.14 -4.72
N LEU A 104 -15.20 2.35 -5.78
CA LEU A 104 -15.88 3.61 -6.06
C LEU A 104 -16.97 3.91 -5.04
N ARG A 105 -17.77 2.90 -4.65
CA ARG A 105 -18.78 3.02 -3.60
C ARG A 105 -18.14 3.47 -2.28
N ARG A 106 -17.08 2.80 -1.83
CA ARG A 106 -16.33 3.19 -0.63
C ARG A 106 -15.70 4.57 -0.75
N CYS A 107 -15.20 4.94 -1.92
CA CYS A 107 -14.65 6.27 -2.17
C CYS A 107 -15.70 7.37 -1.93
N ALA A 108 -16.93 7.16 -2.37
CA ALA A 108 -18.05 8.08 -2.17
C ALA A 108 -18.49 8.13 -0.69
N GLU A 109 -18.61 6.98 -0.03
CA GLU A 109 -19.04 6.89 1.37
C GLU A 109 -18.04 7.52 2.35
N ASP A 110 -16.75 7.25 2.16
CA ASP A 110 -15.68 7.76 3.02
C ASP A 110 -15.34 9.24 2.73
N SER A 111 -16.10 9.91 1.85
CA SER A 111 -15.85 11.30 1.41
C SER A 111 -14.38 11.52 1.04
N ARG A 112 -13.81 10.57 0.28
CA ARG A 112 -12.39 10.60 -0.06
C ARG A 112 -12.04 11.85 -0.87
N PRO A 113 -10.78 12.31 -0.82
CA PRO A 113 -10.38 13.52 -1.52
C PRO A 113 -10.63 13.45 -3.03
N PRO A 114 -10.86 14.61 -3.68
CA PRO A 114 -10.95 14.70 -5.14
C PRO A 114 -9.77 14.00 -5.83
N GLY A 115 -10.06 13.30 -6.94
CA GLY A 115 -9.05 12.53 -7.68
C GLY A 115 -8.77 11.12 -7.12
N THR A 116 -9.40 10.71 -6.01
CA THR A 116 -9.33 9.31 -5.56
C THR A 116 -10.02 8.37 -6.55
N GLU A 117 -11.19 8.74 -7.07
CA GLU A 117 -11.88 7.98 -8.12
C GLU A 117 -11.02 7.78 -9.37
N ALA A 118 -10.34 8.85 -9.82
CA ALA A 118 -9.44 8.77 -10.97
C ALA A 118 -8.28 7.79 -10.72
N ARG A 119 -7.71 7.78 -9.51
CA ARG A 119 -6.67 6.82 -9.10
C ARG A 119 -7.19 5.38 -8.99
N ILE A 120 -8.45 5.19 -8.63
CA ILE A 120 -9.10 3.86 -8.64
C ILE A 120 -9.20 3.38 -10.09
N ARG A 121 -9.78 4.19 -10.99
CA ARG A 121 -9.90 3.85 -12.42
C ARG A 121 -8.54 3.58 -13.06
N ASP A 122 -7.55 4.43 -12.80
CA ASP A 122 -6.18 4.25 -13.30
C ASP A 122 -5.55 2.93 -12.84
N TRP A 123 -5.83 2.51 -11.60
CA TRP A 123 -5.33 1.24 -11.09
C TRP A 123 -5.93 0.05 -11.84
N TYR A 124 -7.23 0.09 -12.16
CA TYR A 124 -7.89 -0.99 -12.91
C TYR A 124 -7.58 -1.00 -14.41
N GLU A 125 -7.31 0.17 -15.01
CA GLU A 125 -6.85 0.25 -16.39
C GLU A 125 -5.41 -0.26 -16.55
N ARG A 126 -4.59 -0.02 -15.53
CA ARG A 126 -3.15 -0.36 -15.53
C ARG A 126 -2.79 -1.09 -14.24
N PRO A 127 -3.31 -2.31 -14.03
CA PRO A 127 -3.02 -3.06 -12.83
C PRO A 127 -1.53 -3.42 -12.79
N PRO A 128 -0.94 -3.57 -11.60
CA PRO A 128 0.41 -4.11 -11.47
C PRO A 128 0.51 -5.47 -12.17
N GLN A 129 1.68 -5.81 -12.71
CA GLN A 129 1.92 -7.12 -13.31
C GLN A 129 2.13 -8.16 -12.21
N LEU A 130 1.02 -8.66 -11.69
CA LEU A 130 0.97 -9.71 -10.69
C LEU A 130 1.09 -11.05 -11.45
N ALA A 131 2.16 -11.82 -11.25
CA ALA A 131 2.25 -13.17 -11.86
C ALA A 131 1.16 -14.10 -11.29
N ALA A 132 1.02 -15.33 -11.78
CA ALA A 132 -0.12 -16.21 -11.45
C ALA A 132 -0.19 -16.74 -9.99
N ASP A 133 0.75 -16.39 -9.11
CA ASP A 133 0.98 -17.01 -7.80
C ASP A 133 0.30 -16.30 -6.60
N TRP A 134 -0.65 -15.40 -6.82
CA TRP A 134 -1.19 -14.55 -5.75
C TRP A 134 -2.35 -15.21 -5.01
N SER A 135 -2.33 -15.13 -3.68
CA SER A 135 -3.53 -15.39 -2.88
C SER A 135 -4.46 -14.18 -3.02
N ILE A 136 -5.55 -14.36 -3.76
CA ILE A 136 -6.64 -13.39 -3.85
C ILE A 136 -7.40 -13.40 -2.52
N GLN A 137 -7.62 -12.22 -1.94
CA GLN A 137 -8.39 -12.03 -0.71
C GLN A 137 -9.51 -11.01 -0.94
#